data_AF-F8D733-F1
#
_entry.id   AF-F8D733-F1
#
_cell.length_a   1.000
_cell.length_b   1.000
_cell.length_c   1.000
_cell.angle_alpha   90.00
_cell.angle_beta   90.00
_cell.angle_gamma   90.00
#
_symmetry.space_group_name_H-M   'P 1'
#
loop_
_entity.id
_entity.type
_entity.pdbx_description
1 polymer ?
#
loop_
_entity_poly.entity_id
_entity_poly.type
_entity_poly.pdbx_seq_one_letter_code
_entity_poly.pdbx_strand_id
1 'polypeptide(L)'
;MSANDPGSEADSERASRDERLEGVDADADADAAGEVPEIDEGRYLYCIVQVDNDGAEGADSEDDATATLDTTGVDGEPVSVVVEDGIGAVVHACDGIYDSADLAQVRRWLVRHQTVVDEAGQAFGTPIPFQFDTILRGDDERVREWLREERDTLERALSGLADHWEYRVEVVERDPIEDAALIERDERLRELDAKIGDSGEGTAFLLEKKLDQRLNEVRAARRESLTADLEERLADAAREVHSLERSPTASLDDAVADDSGGSGAESDGSADDGGETLCRLTLLAHEDAESEIGSILDDVAAEDGLEVRFTGPWPPYTFAPELGGGSGEPDDSQTHGREQRREP
;
A
#
# COMPACT_ATOMS: atom_id res chain seq x y z
N MET A 1 67.93 -72.44 36.60
CA MET A 1 68.10 -72.85 38.01
C MET A 1 67.68 -71.67 38.85
N SER A 2 66.65 -71.87 39.68
CA SER A 2 66.11 -70.94 40.69
C SER A 2 65.54 -69.61 40.18
N ALA A 3 64.54 -68.99 40.80
CA ALA A 3 63.47 -69.39 41.71
C ALA A 3 62.75 -68.08 42.05
N ASN A 4 61.41 -68.11 42.05
CA ASN A 4 60.44 -67.42 42.94
C ASN A 4 60.60 -65.91 43.25
N ASP A 5 59.53 -65.14 43.46
CA ASP A 5 58.29 -65.45 44.17
C ASP A 5 57.16 -64.47 43.76
N PRO A 6 55.88 -64.78 44.07
CA PRO A 6 54.67 -64.13 43.57
C PRO A 6 54.04 -63.16 44.58
N GLY A 7 52.92 -62.56 44.18
CA GLY A 7 51.85 -62.19 45.10
C GLY A 7 51.22 -60.83 44.83
N SER A 8 50.06 -60.81 44.20
CA SER A 8 48.80 -60.30 44.78
C SER A 8 47.83 -59.92 43.67
N GLU A 9 46.86 -60.81 43.46
CA GLU A 9 45.58 -60.54 42.80
C GLU A 9 44.74 -59.56 43.63
N ALA A 10 44.04 -58.65 42.96
CA ALA A 10 42.78 -58.07 43.42
C ALA A 10 41.97 -57.58 42.21
N ASP A 11 41.03 -58.43 41.82
CA ASP A 11 39.73 -58.23 41.18
C ASP A 11 39.56 -57.37 39.92
N SER A 12 39.35 -58.12 38.84
CA SER A 12 38.80 -57.75 37.55
C SER A 12 37.28 -57.57 37.55
N GLU A 13 36.85 -56.61 36.72
CA GLU A 13 35.74 -56.69 35.75
C GLU A 13 34.46 -57.44 36.13
N ARG A 14 33.37 -56.66 36.25
CA ARG A 14 32.01 -57.14 35.99
C ARG A 14 31.54 -56.67 34.62
N ALA A 15 31.53 -57.63 33.70
CA ALA A 15 30.43 -58.03 32.83
C ALA A 15 29.49 -56.94 32.26
N SER A 16 29.61 -56.80 30.94
CA SER A 16 28.54 -56.61 29.96
C SER A 16 27.17 -57.14 30.38
N ARG A 17 26.14 -56.30 30.25
CA ARG A 17 25.08 -56.39 29.22
C ARG A 17 23.84 -55.60 29.67
N ASP A 18 23.19 -55.00 28.67
CA ASP A 18 21.77 -54.65 28.57
C ASP A 18 21.35 -53.18 28.77
N GLU A 19 20.45 -52.79 27.86
CA GLU A 19 19.60 -51.59 27.84
C GLU A 19 20.22 -50.26 27.34
N ARG A 20 19.63 -49.50 26.42
CA ARG A 20 18.48 -49.64 25.51
C ARG A 20 18.59 -48.41 24.57
N LEU A 21 18.51 -48.61 23.26
CA LEU A 21 18.44 -47.52 22.27
C LEU A 21 17.00 -47.02 22.22
N GLU A 22 16.74 -45.82 22.74
CA GLU A 22 15.56 -45.00 22.42
C GLU A 22 16.06 -44.03 21.34
N GLY A 23 15.54 -44.06 20.10
CA GLY A 23 14.18 -43.67 19.78
C GLY A 23 14.15 -42.15 19.66
N VAL A 24 14.82 -41.60 18.63
CA VAL A 24 14.71 -40.17 18.31
C VAL A 24 13.43 -40.02 17.51
N ASP A 25 12.39 -39.55 18.21
CA ASP A 25 11.09 -39.27 17.65
C ASP A 25 11.22 -38.25 16.51
N ALA A 26 10.80 -38.69 15.33
CA ALA A 26 10.26 -37.82 14.30
C ALA A 26 8.85 -37.40 14.75
N ASP A 27 8.44 -36.19 14.33
CA ASP A 27 7.15 -35.53 14.63
C ASP A 27 7.12 -34.68 15.91
N ALA A 28 7.44 -33.39 15.77
CA ALA A 28 6.67 -32.26 16.33
C ALA A 28 7.36 -30.90 16.03
N ASP A 29 7.47 -30.53 14.76
CA ASP A 29 7.78 -29.14 14.34
C ASP A 29 6.68 -28.68 13.37
N ALA A 30 5.44 -28.63 13.88
CA ALA A 30 4.26 -28.19 13.12
C ALA A 30 3.32 -27.26 13.92
N ASP A 31 3.80 -26.66 15.02
CA ASP A 31 3.04 -25.64 15.76
C ASP A 31 3.96 -24.47 16.11
N ALA A 32 4.19 -23.62 15.12
CA ALA A 32 4.64 -22.26 15.31
C ALA A 32 3.86 -21.35 14.34
N ALA A 33 2.53 -21.51 14.30
CA ALA A 33 1.68 -20.38 14.00
C ALA A 33 1.78 -19.48 15.24
N GLY A 34 2.39 -18.30 15.09
CA GLY A 34 2.49 -17.35 16.18
C GLY A 34 1.11 -17.08 16.76
N GLU A 35 0.96 -17.16 18.07
CA GLU A 35 -0.25 -16.69 18.75
C GLU A 35 -0.45 -15.23 18.37
N VAL A 36 -1.46 -15.02 17.54
CA VAL A 36 -1.99 -13.72 17.18
C VAL A 36 -2.45 -13.05 18.49
N PRO A 37 -2.04 -11.82 18.80
CA PRO A 37 -2.44 -11.18 20.04
C PRO A 37 -3.96 -11.05 20.10
N GLU A 38 -4.60 -11.82 20.98
CA GLU A 38 -6.05 -11.76 21.20
C GLU A 38 -6.41 -10.40 21.82
N ILE A 39 -7.45 -9.77 21.28
CA ILE A 39 -8.02 -8.55 21.82
C ILE A 39 -9.32 -8.97 22.50
N ASP A 40 -9.37 -8.99 23.83
CA ASP A 40 -10.55 -9.46 24.57
C ASP A 40 -11.85 -8.74 24.17
N GLU A 41 -11.75 -7.46 23.78
CA GLU A 41 -12.86 -6.65 23.24
C GLU A 41 -12.32 -5.46 22.42
N GLY A 42 -12.76 -5.33 21.17
CA GLY A 42 -12.36 -4.23 20.29
C GLY A 42 -13.48 -3.74 19.35
N ARG A 43 -13.19 -2.62 18.69
CA ARG A 43 -13.96 -2.03 17.60
C ARG A 43 -13.07 -1.86 16.39
N TYR A 44 -13.40 -2.60 15.33
CA TYR A 44 -12.80 -2.40 14.03
C TYR A 44 -13.30 -1.08 13.46
N LEU A 45 -12.40 -0.15 13.14
CA LEU A 45 -12.72 1.19 12.66
C LEU A 45 -12.56 1.28 11.15
N TYR A 46 -13.66 1.52 10.46
CA TYR A 46 -13.67 1.69 9.00
C TYR A 46 -13.36 3.11 8.57
N CYS A 47 -14.12 4.05 9.12
CA CYS A 47 -14.04 5.46 8.75
C CYS A 47 -14.72 6.34 9.79
N ILE A 48 -14.46 7.64 9.68
CA ILE A 48 -15.14 8.70 10.42
C ILE A 48 -16.00 9.49 9.44
N VAL A 49 -17.22 9.81 9.87
CA VAL A 49 -18.21 10.52 9.06
C VAL A 49 -18.79 11.71 9.81
N GLN A 50 -19.25 12.71 9.05
CA GLN A 50 -20.06 13.79 9.60
C GLN A 50 -21.50 13.31 9.74
N VAL A 51 -22.11 13.51 10.90
CA VAL A 51 -23.51 13.16 11.17
C VAL A 51 -24.29 14.44 11.41
N ASP A 52 -25.29 14.70 10.56
CA ASP A 52 -26.14 15.87 10.70
C ASP A 52 -27.02 15.78 11.96
N ASN A 53 -26.82 16.72 12.88
CA ASN A 53 -27.71 16.90 14.03
C ASN A 53 -29.04 17.57 13.66
N ASP A 54 -29.23 17.99 12.41
CA ASP A 54 -30.39 18.77 11.94
C ASP A 54 -31.72 17.97 11.93
N GLY A 55 -31.67 16.66 12.16
CA GLY A 55 -32.86 15.85 12.44
C GLY A 55 -33.43 16.03 13.86
N ALA A 56 -32.70 16.68 14.77
CA ALA A 56 -33.06 16.82 16.18
C ALA A 56 -33.86 18.10 16.52
N GLU A 57 -34.04 19.04 15.57
CA GLU A 57 -34.94 20.19 15.75
C GLU A 57 -36.41 19.80 15.48
N GLY A 58 -36.93 18.85 16.28
CA GLY A 58 -38.33 18.43 16.18
C GLY A 58 -38.73 17.20 17.00
N ALA A 59 -37.79 16.51 17.62
CA ALA A 59 -38.06 15.36 18.47
C ALA A 59 -38.03 15.80 19.96
N ASP A 60 -39.20 16.09 20.53
CA ASP A 60 -39.39 16.18 21.99
C ASP A 60 -39.28 14.78 22.67
N SER A 61 -38.26 14.00 22.29
CA SER A 61 -37.99 12.66 22.80
C SER A 61 -36.49 12.47 22.94
N GLU A 62 -36.04 12.18 24.16
CA GLU A 62 -34.67 11.81 24.56
C GLU A 62 -34.19 10.48 23.94
N ASP A 63 -34.80 10.06 22.82
CA ASP A 63 -34.38 8.91 22.02
C ASP A 63 -33.42 9.43 20.95
N ASP A 64 -32.14 9.33 21.30
CA ASP A 64 -30.97 9.29 20.43
C ASP A 64 -31.33 8.80 19.02
N ALA A 65 -31.42 9.73 18.06
CA ALA A 65 -31.51 9.39 16.65
C ALA A 65 -30.13 8.86 16.23
N THR A 66 -29.82 7.62 16.63
CA THR A 66 -28.56 6.96 16.30
C THR A 66 -28.46 6.94 14.77
N ALA A 67 -27.43 7.56 14.21
CA ALA A 67 -27.14 7.41 12.79
C ALA A 67 -27.01 5.91 12.49
N THR A 68 -27.82 5.38 11.59
CA THR A 68 -27.78 3.94 11.25
C THR A 68 -27.20 3.73 9.87
N LEU A 69 -26.29 2.77 9.75
CA LEU A 69 -25.78 2.26 8.48
C LEU A 69 -26.18 0.78 8.38
N ASP A 70 -27.12 0.46 7.48
CA ASP A 70 -27.56 -0.92 7.26
C ASP A 70 -26.56 -1.63 6.35
N THR A 71 -25.50 -2.15 6.97
CA THR A 71 -24.46 -2.92 6.28
C THR A 71 -23.85 -3.97 7.19
N THR A 72 -23.05 -4.83 6.57
CA THR A 72 -22.30 -5.89 7.21
C THR A 72 -20.79 -5.59 7.18
N GLY A 73 -20.06 -5.96 8.19
CA GLY A 73 -18.63 -5.76 8.32
C GLY A 73 -17.87 -6.95 7.79
N VAL A 74 -16.57 -6.95 8.11
CA VAL A 74 -15.67 -8.07 7.87
C VAL A 74 -16.20 -9.29 8.64
N ASP A 75 -16.08 -10.48 8.05
CA ASP A 75 -16.62 -11.75 8.58
C ASP A 75 -18.13 -11.82 8.82
N GLY A 76 -18.90 -10.86 8.30
CA GLY A 76 -20.36 -10.88 8.46
C GLY A 76 -20.86 -10.12 9.70
N GLU A 77 -19.98 -9.40 10.39
CA GLU A 77 -20.35 -8.69 11.62
C GLU A 77 -21.32 -7.53 11.38
N PRO A 78 -22.24 -7.20 12.29
CA PRO A 78 -23.11 -6.04 12.12
C PRO A 78 -22.31 -4.75 12.29
N VAL A 79 -22.45 -3.81 11.35
CA VAL A 79 -21.83 -2.48 11.45
C VAL A 79 -22.77 -1.54 12.21
N SER A 80 -22.18 -0.71 13.07
CA SER A 80 -22.85 0.36 13.79
C SER A 80 -22.11 1.69 13.62
N VAL A 81 -22.81 2.79 13.91
CA VAL A 81 -22.20 4.12 13.96
C VAL A 81 -22.25 4.61 15.40
N VAL A 82 -21.07 4.79 16.00
CA VAL A 82 -20.94 5.39 17.33
C VAL A 82 -20.82 6.90 17.15
N VAL A 83 -21.83 7.64 17.60
CA VAL A 83 -21.91 9.10 17.42
C VAL A 83 -21.50 9.83 18.69
N GLU A 84 -20.71 10.90 18.52
CA GLU A 84 -20.36 11.86 19.56
C GLU A 84 -20.26 13.27 18.94
N ASP A 85 -21.04 14.22 19.46
CA ASP A 85 -21.03 15.64 19.03
C ASP A 85 -21.13 15.87 17.51
N GLY A 86 -21.89 15.04 16.79
CA GLY A 86 -22.07 15.13 15.33
C GLY A 86 -20.95 14.48 14.50
N ILE A 87 -20.02 13.76 15.15
CA ILE A 87 -19.01 12.93 14.50
C ILE A 87 -19.38 11.46 14.72
N GLY A 88 -19.45 10.68 13.65
CA GLY A 88 -19.75 9.25 13.68
C GLY A 88 -18.51 8.40 13.41
N ALA A 89 -18.24 7.40 14.25
CA ALA A 89 -17.30 6.33 13.95
C ALA A 89 -18.05 5.10 13.44
N VAL A 90 -17.74 4.68 12.21
CA VAL A 90 -18.32 3.47 11.61
C VAL A 90 -17.49 2.27 12.03
N VAL A 91 -18.09 1.38 12.82
CA VAL A 91 -17.38 0.28 13.48
C VAL A 91 -18.17 -1.04 13.47
N HIS A 92 -17.47 -2.15 13.71
CA HIS A 92 -18.10 -3.38 14.22
C HIS A 92 -17.30 -3.94 15.40
N ALA A 93 -17.94 -4.81 16.19
CA ALA A 93 -17.29 -5.46 17.33
C ALA A 93 -16.39 -6.60 16.86
N CYS A 94 -15.15 -6.66 17.36
CA CYS A 94 -14.21 -7.75 17.05
C CYS A 94 -13.44 -8.18 18.31
N ASP A 95 -12.94 -9.41 18.29
CA ASP A 95 -12.20 -10.07 19.37
C ASP A 95 -10.76 -10.48 18.95
N GLY A 96 -10.32 -10.03 17.79
CA GLY A 96 -8.99 -10.34 17.25
C GLY A 96 -8.59 -9.43 16.10
N ILE A 97 -7.33 -9.57 15.68
CA ILE A 97 -6.81 -8.93 14.47
C ILE A 97 -7.09 -9.78 13.23
N TYR A 98 -7.12 -9.13 12.06
CA TYR A 98 -7.43 -9.79 10.80
C TYR A 98 -6.17 -10.24 10.07
N ASP A 99 -5.58 -11.34 10.56
CA ASP A 99 -4.41 -11.98 9.95
C ASP A 99 -4.75 -13.36 9.38
N SER A 100 -4.30 -13.64 8.16
CA SER A 100 -4.50 -14.92 7.50
C SER A 100 -3.45 -15.18 6.44
N ALA A 101 -2.92 -16.40 6.41
CA ALA A 101 -2.08 -16.88 5.32
C ALA A 101 -2.88 -17.17 4.02
N ASP A 102 -4.21 -17.23 4.09
CA ASP A 102 -5.07 -17.39 2.91
C ASP A 102 -5.30 -16.04 2.21
N LEU A 103 -4.59 -15.82 1.11
CA LEU A 103 -4.75 -14.60 0.28
C LEU A 103 -6.20 -14.40 -0.20
N ALA A 104 -6.97 -15.47 -0.43
CA ALA A 104 -8.36 -15.33 -0.83
C ALA A 104 -9.22 -14.79 0.32
N GLN A 105 -8.90 -15.15 1.57
CA GLN A 105 -9.54 -14.61 2.76
C GLN A 105 -9.20 -13.13 2.95
N VAL A 106 -7.91 -12.78 2.87
CA VAL A 106 -7.46 -11.37 3.00
C VAL A 106 -8.12 -10.50 1.94
N ARG A 107 -8.19 -10.96 0.67
CA ARG A 107 -8.91 -10.25 -0.40
C ARG A 107 -10.39 -10.05 -0.09
N ARG A 108 -11.09 -11.06 0.45
CA ARG A 108 -12.50 -10.92 0.86
C ARG A 108 -12.66 -9.85 1.95
N TRP A 109 -11.75 -9.83 2.92
CA TRP A 109 -11.76 -8.85 4.00
C TRP A 109 -11.53 -7.42 3.48
N LEU A 110 -10.53 -7.21 2.61
CA LEU A 110 -10.25 -5.92 1.99
C LEU A 110 -11.43 -5.40 1.16
N VAL A 111 -12.04 -6.25 0.33
CA VAL A 111 -13.24 -5.87 -0.44
C VAL A 111 -14.39 -5.50 0.48
N ARG A 112 -14.59 -6.24 1.57
CA ARG A 112 -15.65 -5.94 2.53
C ARG A 112 -15.39 -4.64 3.28
N HIS A 113 -14.15 -4.37 3.68
CA HIS A 113 -13.75 -3.09 4.24
C HIS A 113 -14.08 -1.93 3.32
N GLN A 114 -13.66 -2.02 2.06
CA GLN A 114 -13.93 -0.98 1.09
C GLN A 114 -15.43 -0.77 0.88
N THR A 115 -16.22 -1.85 0.82
CA THR A 115 -17.68 -1.78 0.68
C THR A 115 -18.32 -0.96 1.81
N VAL A 116 -17.91 -1.17 3.06
CA VAL A 116 -18.45 -0.43 4.21
C VAL A 116 -18.10 1.06 4.13
N VAL A 117 -16.86 1.39 3.74
CA VAL A 117 -16.43 2.78 3.58
C VAL A 117 -17.19 3.47 2.44
N ASP A 118 -17.39 2.79 1.31
CA ASP A 118 -18.14 3.32 0.17
C ASP A 118 -19.62 3.57 0.52
N GLU A 119 -20.25 2.66 1.27
CA GLU A 119 -21.63 2.80 1.73
C GLU A 119 -21.76 3.90 2.80
N ALA A 120 -20.78 4.04 3.69
CA ALA A 120 -20.72 5.16 4.62
C ALA A 120 -20.58 6.50 3.86
N GLY A 121 -19.75 6.54 2.82
CA GLY A 121 -19.58 7.71 1.96
C GLY A 121 -20.88 8.12 1.24
N GLN A 122 -21.67 7.14 0.79
CA GLN A 122 -22.99 7.39 0.19
C GLN A 122 -24.02 7.89 1.20
N ALA A 123 -23.94 7.43 2.45
CA ALA A 123 -24.90 7.78 3.49
C ALA A 123 -24.61 9.13 4.16
N PHE A 124 -23.34 9.50 4.31
CA PHE A 124 -22.91 10.60 5.16
C PHE A 124 -22.02 11.64 4.46
N GLY A 125 -21.79 11.52 3.16
CA GLY A 125 -20.85 12.36 2.41
C GLY A 125 -19.40 11.89 2.58
N THR A 126 -18.43 12.72 2.21
CA THR A 126 -17.02 12.31 2.18
C THR A 126 -16.52 11.81 3.56
N PRO A 127 -16.13 10.52 3.68
CA PRO A 127 -15.60 9.98 4.93
C PRO A 127 -14.11 10.27 5.10
N ILE A 128 -13.61 10.20 6.34
CA ILE A 128 -12.17 10.00 6.62
C ILE A 128 -11.94 8.49 6.70
N PRO A 129 -11.37 7.85 5.67
CA PRO A 129 -11.16 6.41 5.69
C PRO A 129 -9.96 6.03 6.56
N PHE A 130 -10.06 4.88 7.25
CA PHE A 130 -8.95 4.28 7.99
C PHE A 130 -8.37 3.09 7.22
N GLN A 131 -7.09 2.82 7.46
CA GLN A 131 -6.44 1.64 6.89
C GLN A 131 -7.11 0.36 7.40
N PHE A 132 -7.09 -0.67 6.56
CA PHE A 132 -7.53 -2.01 6.95
C PHE A 132 -6.84 -2.45 8.24
N ASP A 133 -7.59 -3.12 9.11
CA ASP A 133 -7.12 -3.64 10.41
C ASP A 133 -6.82 -2.54 11.47
N THR A 134 -7.45 -1.37 11.33
CA THR A 134 -7.47 -0.38 12.41
C THR A 134 -8.46 -0.82 13.49
N ILE A 135 -7.95 -1.18 14.68
CA ILE A 135 -8.78 -1.63 15.81
C ILE A 135 -8.58 -0.73 17.02
N LEU A 136 -9.67 -0.13 17.50
CA LEU A 136 -9.73 0.53 18.80
C LEU A 136 -10.05 -0.51 19.88
N ARG A 137 -9.25 -0.57 20.94
CA ARG A 137 -9.50 -1.49 22.06
C ARG A 137 -10.63 -0.96 22.94
N GLY A 138 -11.52 -1.85 23.38
CA GLY A 138 -12.67 -1.53 24.23
C GLY A 138 -14.00 -1.48 23.47
N ASP A 139 -15.02 -1.01 24.17
CA ASP A 139 -16.39 -0.94 23.69
C ASP A 139 -16.72 0.43 23.05
N ASP A 140 -18.01 0.65 22.75
CA ASP A 140 -18.51 1.89 22.17
C ASP A 140 -18.22 3.11 23.06
N GLU A 141 -18.17 2.95 24.39
CA GLU A 141 -17.87 4.07 25.27
C GLU A 141 -16.42 4.52 25.14
N ARG A 142 -15.50 3.56 24.94
CA ARG A 142 -14.11 3.88 24.64
C ARG A 142 -13.96 4.58 23.28
N VAL A 143 -14.76 4.19 22.29
CA VAL A 143 -14.83 4.90 21.00
C VAL A 143 -15.32 6.34 21.18
N ARG A 144 -16.39 6.55 21.97
CA ARG A 144 -16.88 7.91 22.27
C ARG A 144 -15.82 8.76 22.97
N GLU A 145 -15.11 8.20 23.95
CA GLU A 145 -14.01 8.90 24.63
C GLU A 145 -12.93 9.33 23.64
N TRP A 146 -12.50 8.44 22.75
CA TRP A 146 -11.52 8.76 21.72
C TRP A 146 -12.03 9.83 20.74
N LEU A 147 -13.30 9.78 20.34
CA LEU A 147 -13.92 10.83 19.50
C LEU A 147 -13.88 12.21 20.18
N ARG A 148 -14.11 12.28 21.50
CA ARG A 148 -13.99 13.53 22.27
C ARG A 148 -12.55 14.04 22.32
N GLU A 149 -11.58 13.14 22.48
CA GLU A 149 -10.15 13.46 22.55
C GLU A 149 -9.63 14.00 21.21
N GLU A 150 -10.01 13.39 20.09
CA GLU A 150 -9.56 13.74 18.74
C GLU A 150 -10.47 14.75 18.01
N ARG A 151 -11.50 15.25 18.69
CA ARG A 151 -12.57 16.09 18.11
C ARG A 151 -12.05 17.18 17.17
N ASP A 152 -11.15 18.04 17.65
CA ASP A 152 -10.69 19.18 16.84
C ASP A 152 -9.94 18.71 15.58
N THR A 153 -9.23 17.58 15.65
CA THR A 153 -8.51 17.01 14.50
C THR A 153 -9.48 16.43 13.49
N LEU A 154 -10.45 15.64 13.96
CA LEU A 154 -11.48 15.05 13.12
C LEU A 154 -12.36 16.12 12.46
N GLU A 155 -12.79 17.16 13.17
CA GLU A 155 -13.57 18.26 12.60
C GLU A 155 -12.82 18.99 11.49
N ARG A 156 -11.53 19.28 11.70
CA ARG A 156 -10.69 19.93 10.69
C ARG A 156 -10.52 19.05 9.45
N ALA A 157 -10.41 17.74 9.64
CA ALA A 157 -10.26 16.80 8.54
C ALA A 157 -11.57 16.58 7.77
N LEU A 158 -12.70 16.38 8.46
CA LEU A 158 -14.03 16.24 7.85
C LEU A 158 -14.37 17.50 7.04
N SER A 159 -14.24 18.69 7.65
CA SER A 159 -14.46 19.96 6.93
C SER A 159 -13.46 20.18 5.79
N GLY A 160 -12.23 19.72 5.96
CA GLY A 160 -11.19 19.79 4.95
C GLY A 160 -11.44 18.87 3.75
N LEU A 161 -12.14 17.75 3.92
CA LEU A 161 -12.41 16.76 2.89
C LEU A 161 -13.84 16.82 2.34
N ALA A 162 -14.74 17.57 2.97
CA ALA A 162 -16.14 17.70 2.57
C ALA A 162 -16.28 17.93 1.05
N ASP A 163 -17.12 17.10 0.42
CA ASP A 163 -17.44 17.07 -1.01
C ASP A 163 -16.25 16.79 -1.96
N HIS A 164 -15.07 16.49 -1.41
CA HIS A 164 -13.87 16.15 -2.17
C HIS A 164 -13.58 14.66 -2.09
N TRP A 165 -13.20 14.07 -3.21
CA TRP A 165 -12.89 12.66 -3.35
C TRP A 165 -11.50 12.47 -3.94
N GLU A 166 -10.94 11.30 -3.70
CA GLU A 166 -9.67 10.91 -4.30
C GLU A 166 -9.90 10.33 -5.69
N TYR A 167 -9.13 10.81 -6.66
CA TYR A 167 -9.05 10.26 -7.99
C TYR A 167 -7.62 9.86 -8.30
N ARG A 168 -7.44 8.76 -9.02
CA ARG A 168 -6.12 8.26 -9.42
C ARG A 168 -5.99 8.29 -10.92
N VAL A 169 -4.88 8.85 -11.37
CA VAL A 169 -4.49 8.93 -12.78
C VAL A 169 -3.19 8.15 -12.97
N GLU A 170 -3.17 7.22 -13.91
CA GLU A 170 -1.95 6.57 -14.39
C GLU A 170 -1.82 6.82 -15.90
N VAL A 171 -0.65 7.30 -16.34
CA VAL A 171 -0.34 7.47 -17.76
C VAL A 171 0.73 6.46 -18.14
N VAL A 172 0.46 5.64 -19.15
CA VAL A 172 1.33 4.57 -19.63
C VAL A 172 1.68 4.82 -21.10
N GLU A 173 2.97 4.77 -21.44
CA GLU A 173 3.46 4.79 -22.81
C GLU A 173 3.51 3.35 -23.35
N ARG A 174 2.57 3.00 -24.24
CA ARG A 174 2.43 1.68 -24.87
C ARG A 174 3.18 1.56 -26.18
N ASP A 175 3.23 2.65 -26.94
CA ASP A 175 3.92 2.72 -28.22
C ASP A 175 4.94 3.88 -28.17
N PRO A 176 6.16 3.63 -27.66
CA PRO A 176 7.14 4.68 -27.48
C PRO A 176 7.61 5.22 -28.84
N ILE A 177 7.92 6.52 -28.87
CA ILE A 177 8.44 7.17 -30.09
C ILE A 177 9.71 6.45 -30.57
N GLU A 178 9.70 6.06 -31.84
CA GLU A 178 10.84 5.40 -32.50
C GLU A 178 12.12 6.26 -32.44
N ASP A 179 13.27 5.62 -32.26
CA ASP A 179 14.58 6.29 -32.23
C ASP A 179 14.81 7.17 -33.45
N ALA A 180 14.39 6.72 -34.65
CA ALA A 180 14.54 7.48 -35.88
C ALA A 180 13.80 8.84 -35.83
N ALA A 181 12.60 8.88 -35.25
CA ALA A 181 11.84 10.11 -35.09
C ALA A 181 12.46 11.04 -34.02
N LEU A 182 13.02 10.47 -32.95
CA LEU A 182 13.77 11.24 -31.94
C LEU A 182 15.07 11.81 -32.53
N ILE A 183 15.78 11.00 -33.31
CA ILE A 183 16.99 11.44 -34.04
C ILE A 183 16.63 12.60 -34.95
N GLU A 184 15.57 12.53 -35.76
CA GLU A 184 15.21 13.63 -36.67
C GLU A 184 14.98 14.97 -35.93
N ARG A 185 14.41 14.92 -34.72
CA ARG A 185 14.00 16.09 -33.93
C ARG A 185 15.14 16.70 -33.11
N ASP A 186 16.06 15.90 -32.58
CA ASP A 186 17.17 16.38 -31.74
C ASP A 186 18.47 16.59 -32.54
N GLU A 187 18.99 17.82 -32.56
CA GLU A 187 20.21 18.16 -33.31
C GLU A 187 21.42 17.31 -32.89
N ARG A 188 21.56 17.02 -31.59
CA ARG A 188 22.70 16.28 -31.07
C ARG A 188 22.64 14.81 -31.46
N LEU A 189 21.45 14.21 -31.48
CA LEU A 189 21.23 12.86 -31.98
C LEU A 189 21.58 12.77 -33.48
N ARG A 190 21.12 13.70 -34.33
CA ARG A 190 21.49 13.71 -35.76
C ARG A 190 22.99 13.80 -35.98
N GLU A 191 23.67 14.65 -35.21
CA GLU A 191 25.12 14.76 -35.30
C GLU A 191 25.85 13.46 -34.93
N LEU A 192 25.38 12.76 -33.90
CA LEU A 192 25.98 11.50 -33.45
C LEU A 192 25.74 10.40 -34.47
N ASP A 193 24.52 10.29 -34.99
CA ASP A 193 24.13 9.34 -36.03
C ASP A 193 24.98 9.53 -37.31
N ALA A 194 25.10 10.76 -37.79
CA ALA A 194 25.95 11.07 -38.95
C ALA A 194 27.43 10.73 -38.72
N LYS A 195 27.97 11.01 -37.52
CA LYS A 195 29.36 10.70 -37.16
C LYS A 195 29.62 9.19 -37.06
N ILE A 196 28.64 8.40 -36.65
CA ILE A 196 28.74 6.94 -36.63
C ILE A 196 28.92 6.42 -38.06
N GLY A 197 28.11 6.92 -39.01
CA GLY A 197 28.19 6.55 -40.43
C GLY A 197 29.54 6.83 -41.10
N ASP A 198 30.25 7.86 -40.64
CA ASP A 198 31.56 8.27 -41.17
C ASP A 198 32.77 7.67 -40.41
N SER A 199 32.55 6.87 -39.37
CA SER A 199 33.59 6.37 -38.45
C SER A 199 34.00 4.91 -38.69
N GLY A 200 35.25 4.55 -38.35
CA GLY A 200 35.72 3.16 -38.32
C GLY A 200 35.27 2.41 -37.05
N GLU A 201 35.23 1.06 -37.10
CA GLU A 201 34.62 0.16 -36.09
C GLU A 201 34.85 0.55 -34.63
N GLY A 202 36.09 0.87 -34.22
CA GLY A 202 36.38 1.19 -32.81
C GLY A 202 35.87 2.56 -32.34
N THR A 203 35.74 3.54 -33.24
CA THR A 203 35.19 4.87 -32.91
C THR A 203 33.66 4.86 -32.99
N ALA A 204 33.09 4.07 -33.90
CA ALA A 204 31.66 3.88 -34.05
C ALA A 204 31.02 3.41 -32.74
N PHE A 205 31.58 2.38 -32.09
CA PHE A 205 31.07 1.86 -30.82
C PHE A 205 30.96 2.92 -29.70
N LEU A 206 31.96 3.81 -29.58
CA LEU A 206 31.93 4.87 -28.58
C LEU A 206 30.91 5.97 -28.92
N LEU A 207 30.61 6.18 -30.20
CA LEU A 207 29.59 7.12 -30.65
C LEU A 207 28.19 6.54 -30.50
N GLU A 208 28.00 5.25 -30.77
CA GLU A 208 26.75 4.50 -30.51
C GLU A 208 26.35 4.61 -29.03
N LYS A 209 27.28 4.32 -28.11
CA LYS A 209 27.01 4.48 -26.67
C LYS A 209 26.60 5.91 -26.28
N LYS A 210 27.14 6.93 -26.95
CA LYS A 210 26.76 8.33 -26.72
C LYS A 210 25.39 8.65 -27.32
N LEU A 211 25.05 8.04 -28.46
CA LEU A 211 23.73 8.14 -29.08
C LEU A 211 22.68 7.56 -28.13
N ASP A 212 22.90 6.35 -27.61
CA ASP A 212 22.01 5.67 -26.66
C ASP A 212 21.82 6.51 -25.39
N GLN A 213 22.92 7.04 -24.84
CA GLN A 213 22.84 7.93 -23.68
C GLN A 213 21.97 9.16 -23.96
N ARG A 214 22.16 9.80 -25.13
CA ARG A 214 21.37 10.98 -25.51
C ARG A 214 19.91 10.63 -25.79
N LEU A 215 19.62 9.47 -26.38
CA LEU A 215 18.26 8.98 -26.58
C LEU A 215 17.54 8.84 -25.23
N ASN A 216 18.20 8.26 -24.24
CA ASN A 216 17.66 8.12 -22.88
C ASN A 216 17.42 9.49 -22.23
N GLU A 217 18.35 10.44 -22.37
CA GLU A 217 18.15 11.82 -21.87
C GLU A 217 16.95 12.51 -22.53
N VAL A 218 16.80 12.38 -23.85
CA VAL A 218 15.68 12.99 -24.60
C VAL A 218 14.35 12.36 -24.19
N ARG A 219 14.31 11.03 -24.03
CA ARG A 219 13.13 10.32 -23.53
C ARG A 219 12.76 10.78 -22.13
N ALA A 220 13.72 10.80 -21.20
CA ALA A 220 13.49 11.23 -19.83
C ALA A 220 12.96 12.68 -19.77
N ALA A 221 13.57 13.60 -20.52
CA ALA A 221 13.14 14.99 -20.59
C ALA A 221 11.73 15.14 -21.17
N ARG A 222 11.36 14.36 -22.20
CA ARG A 222 9.98 14.35 -22.72
C ARG A 222 8.99 13.91 -21.66
N ARG A 223 9.32 12.85 -20.91
CA ARG A 223 8.45 12.32 -19.86
C ARG A 223 8.25 13.33 -18.73
N GLU A 224 9.34 13.95 -18.28
CA GLU A 224 9.29 15.00 -17.27
C GLU A 224 8.43 16.18 -17.73
N SER A 225 8.58 16.61 -18.98
CA SER A 225 7.74 17.68 -19.56
C SER A 225 6.27 17.30 -19.60
N LEU A 226 5.93 16.10 -20.11
CA LEU A 226 4.54 15.66 -20.20
C LEU A 226 3.89 15.57 -18.82
N THR A 227 4.60 15.01 -17.83
CA THR A 227 4.11 14.92 -16.45
C THR A 227 3.91 16.30 -15.85
N ALA A 228 4.88 17.21 -16.00
CA ALA A 228 4.77 18.56 -15.45
C ALA A 228 3.62 19.36 -16.08
N ASP A 229 3.46 19.27 -17.41
CA ASP A 229 2.38 19.92 -18.13
C ASP A 229 1.00 19.36 -17.70
N LEU A 230 0.91 18.05 -17.45
CA LEU A 230 -0.31 17.42 -16.94
C LEU A 230 -0.60 17.85 -15.48
N GLU A 231 0.39 17.83 -14.60
CA GLU A 231 0.26 18.27 -13.21
C GLU A 231 -0.22 19.73 -13.12
N GLU A 232 0.35 20.63 -13.94
CA GLU A 232 -0.07 22.04 -14.00
C GLU A 232 -1.55 22.18 -14.40
N ARG A 233 -1.97 21.47 -15.44
CA ARG A 233 -3.37 21.51 -15.91
C ARG A 233 -4.34 20.93 -14.88
N LEU A 234 -3.98 19.82 -14.22
CA LEU A 234 -4.82 19.20 -13.21
C LEU A 234 -4.92 20.05 -11.94
N ALA A 235 -3.88 20.82 -11.59
CA ALA A 235 -3.90 21.71 -10.44
C ALA A 235 -4.92 22.86 -10.56
N ASP A 236 -5.40 23.18 -11.77
CA ASP A 236 -6.49 24.14 -11.97
C ASP A 236 -7.87 23.55 -11.66
N ALA A 237 -8.04 22.23 -11.80
CA ALA A 237 -9.32 21.53 -11.64
C ALA A 237 -9.43 20.73 -10.32
N ALA A 238 -8.30 20.28 -9.77
CA ALA A 238 -8.20 19.59 -8.50
C ALA A 238 -7.70 20.51 -7.39
N ARG A 239 -8.14 20.27 -6.16
CA ARG A 239 -7.67 21.04 -5.00
C ARG A 239 -6.21 20.72 -4.67
N GLU A 240 -5.84 19.45 -4.77
CA GLU A 240 -4.47 18.98 -4.54
C GLU A 240 -4.10 17.90 -5.57
N VAL A 241 -2.84 17.89 -5.98
CA VAL A 241 -2.26 16.92 -6.92
C VAL A 241 -0.95 16.43 -6.33
N HIS A 242 -0.83 15.11 -6.15
CA HIS A 242 0.38 14.47 -5.63
C HIS A 242 0.91 13.44 -6.62
N SER A 243 2.21 13.50 -6.91
CA SER A 243 2.90 12.53 -7.73
C SER A 243 3.30 11.32 -6.87
N LEU A 244 2.90 10.12 -7.27
CA LEU A 244 3.35 8.88 -6.63
C LEU A 244 4.66 8.43 -7.28
N GLU A 245 5.70 8.22 -6.46
CA GLU A 245 6.99 7.76 -6.98
C GLU A 245 6.84 6.43 -7.74
N ARG A 246 7.63 6.27 -8.80
CA ARG A 246 7.72 5.05 -9.61
C ARG A 246 8.21 3.89 -8.75
N SER A 247 7.32 3.24 -8.02
CA SER A 247 7.58 1.90 -7.48
C SER A 247 7.34 0.90 -8.63
N PRO A 248 8.37 0.17 -9.10
CA PRO A 248 8.26 -0.78 -10.21
C PRO A 248 7.36 -2.00 -9.94
N THR A 249 6.69 -2.04 -8.79
CA THR A 249 5.86 -3.15 -8.30
C THR A 249 4.38 -2.81 -8.11
N ALA A 250 3.96 -1.55 -8.26
CA ALA A 250 2.58 -1.13 -7.96
C ALA A 250 1.80 -0.76 -9.23
N SER A 251 1.69 -1.68 -10.18
CA SER A 251 0.73 -1.51 -11.29
C SER A 251 -0.70 -1.59 -10.75
N LEU A 252 -1.59 -0.73 -11.24
CA LEU A 252 -3.02 -0.74 -10.87
C LEU A 252 -3.73 -2.06 -11.27
N ASP A 253 -3.06 -2.90 -12.06
CA ASP A 253 -3.56 -4.20 -12.56
C ASP A 253 -3.34 -5.39 -11.59
N ASP A 254 -2.74 -5.22 -10.42
CA ASP A 254 -2.50 -6.34 -9.47
C ASP A 254 -3.79 -6.86 -8.77
N ALA A 255 -4.95 -6.43 -9.27
CA ALA A 255 -6.26 -6.93 -8.90
C ALA A 255 -6.96 -7.69 -10.04
N VAL A 256 -6.25 -8.42 -10.92
CA VAL A 256 -6.75 -9.64 -11.63
C VAL A 256 -5.69 -10.19 -12.61
N ALA A 257 -4.79 -11.04 -12.16
CA ALA A 257 -4.06 -11.94 -13.07
C ALA A 257 -3.89 -13.32 -12.45
N ASP A 258 -4.35 -14.32 -13.20
CA ASP A 258 -4.43 -15.73 -12.88
C ASP A 258 -3.04 -16.37 -12.88
N ASP A 259 -2.81 -17.28 -11.93
CA ASP A 259 -1.57 -17.97 -11.68
C ASP A 259 -1.24 -18.93 -12.82
N SER A 260 -0.10 -18.73 -13.49
CA SER A 260 0.53 -19.73 -14.33
C SER A 260 2.03 -19.49 -14.40
N GLY A 261 2.74 -20.10 -13.44
CA GLY A 261 4.18 -19.97 -13.27
C GLY A 261 5.06 -20.31 -14.49
N GLY A 262 6.25 -19.72 -14.48
CA GLY A 262 7.33 -20.03 -15.42
C GLY A 262 8.64 -19.35 -15.00
N SER A 263 9.67 -20.16 -14.82
CA SER A 263 11.00 -19.81 -14.30
C SER A 263 11.86 -18.94 -15.23
N GLY A 264 12.52 -17.93 -14.63
CA GLY A 264 13.94 -17.58 -14.83
C GLY A 264 14.36 -16.91 -16.14
N ALA A 265 14.68 -15.61 -16.06
CA ALA A 265 15.91 -14.97 -16.56
C ALA A 265 15.81 -13.45 -16.32
N GLU A 266 16.95 -12.84 -15.98
CA GLU A 266 17.15 -11.41 -15.80
C GLU A 266 16.51 -10.59 -16.94
N SER A 267 15.57 -9.69 -16.61
CA SER A 267 15.19 -8.57 -17.46
C SER A 267 14.78 -7.39 -16.59
N ASP A 268 15.47 -6.28 -16.82
CA ASP A 268 15.12 -4.93 -16.41
C ASP A 268 13.72 -4.59 -16.98
N GLY A 269 12.83 -4.06 -16.13
CA GLY A 269 11.44 -3.70 -16.47
C GLY A 269 10.44 -4.84 -16.26
N SER A 270 9.60 -4.72 -15.23
CA SER A 270 8.45 -5.59 -14.98
C SER A 270 7.50 -5.62 -16.19
N ALA A 271 7.67 -6.62 -17.04
CA ALA A 271 6.79 -6.91 -18.16
C ALA A 271 5.66 -7.81 -17.68
N ASP A 272 4.52 -7.21 -17.31
CA ASP A 272 3.23 -7.90 -17.39
C ASP A 272 2.10 -7.04 -18.00
N ASP A 273 2.43 -5.92 -18.64
CA ASP A 273 1.50 -5.21 -19.54
C ASP A 273 2.24 -4.21 -20.45
N GLY A 274 3.13 -4.68 -21.32
CA GLY A 274 3.64 -4.02 -22.56
C GLY A 274 4.15 -2.55 -22.62
N GLY A 275 3.98 -1.70 -21.61
CA GLY A 275 4.27 -0.27 -21.67
C GLY A 275 5.02 0.28 -20.45
N GLU A 276 5.54 1.50 -20.60
CA GLU A 276 6.28 2.21 -19.53
C GLU A 276 5.37 3.25 -18.85
N THR A 277 5.19 3.14 -17.53
CA THR A 277 4.49 4.17 -16.74
C THR A 277 5.24 5.50 -16.78
N LEU A 278 4.58 6.54 -17.29
CA LEU A 278 5.11 7.89 -17.34
C LEU A 278 4.96 8.60 -15.99
N CYS A 279 3.74 8.56 -15.44
CA CYS A 279 3.39 9.12 -14.14
C CYS A 279 2.20 8.42 -13.50
N ARG A 280 2.12 8.53 -12.18
CA ARG A 280 0.95 8.20 -11.37
C ARG A 280 0.64 9.40 -10.49
N LEU A 281 -0.56 9.95 -10.62
CA LEU A 281 -1.01 11.10 -9.88
C LEU A 281 -2.21 10.72 -9.02
N THR A 282 -2.25 11.27 -7.82
CA THR A 282 -3.39 11.19 -6.91
C THR A 282 -3.94 12.59 -6.71
N LEU A 283 -5.24 12.75 -6.94
CA LEU A 283 -5.94 14.03 -6.96
C LEU A 283 -6.95 14.06 -5.84
N LEU A 284 -7.03 15.18 -5.11
CA LEU A 284 -8.18 15.50 -4.28
C LEU A 284 -9.01 16.51 -5.05
N ALA A 285 -10.20 16.13 -5.49
CA ALA A 285 -11.05 16.99 -6.30
C ALA A 285 -12.49 16.94 -5.82
N HIS A 286 -13.19 18.07 -5.95
CA HIS A 286 -14.63 18.11 -5.71
C HIS A 286 -15.35 17.19 -6.70
N GLU A 287 -16.46 16.55 -6.29
CA GLU A 287 -17.22 15.62 -7.15
C GLU A 287 -17.62 16.23 -8.51
N ASP A 288 -18.02 17.51 -8.52
CA ASP A 288 -18.36 18.26 -9.74
C ASP A 288 -17.19 18.44 -10.74
N ALA A 289 -15.93 18.31 -10.30
CA ALA A 289 -14.75 18.54 -11.13
C ALA A 289 -14.38 17.33 -12.02
N GLU A 290 -15.02 16.17 -11.82
CA GLU A 290 -14.70 14.92 -12.53
C GLU A 290 -14.75 15.09 -14.06
N SER A 291 -15.75 15.83 -14.57
CA SER A 291 -15.89 16.07 -16.02
C SER A 291 -14.78 16.95 -16.59
N GLU A 292 -14.32 17.93 -15.84
CA GLU A 292 -13.23 18.82 -16.24
C GLU A 292 -11.89 18.08 -16.25
N ILE A 293 -11.62 17.30 -15.20
CA ILE A 293 -10.46 16.40 -15.11
C ILE A 293 -10.47 15.41 -16.28
N GLY A 294 -11.61 14.76 -16.55
CA GLY A 294 -11.76 13.85 -17.69
C GLY A 294 -11.40 14.51 -19.02
N SER A 295 -11.84 15.76 -19.25
CA SER A 295 -11.49 16.49 -20.47
C SER A 295 -9.99 16.79 -20.58
N ILE A 296 -9.31 17.08 -19.47
CA ILE A 296 -7.85 17.29 -19.45
C ILE A 296 -7.12 15.99 -19.83
N LEU A 297 -7.59 14.86 -19.30
CA LEU A 297 -7.03 13.54 -19.54
C LEU A 297 -7.30 13.03 -20.96
N ASP A 298 -8.46 13.36 -21.55
CA ASP A 298 -8.78 13.04 -22.95
C ASP A 298 -7.78 13.66 -23.93
N ASP A 299 -7.29 14.88 -23.65
CA ASP A 299 -6.26 15.52 -24.47
C ASP A 299 -4.92 14.76 -24.43
N VAL A 300 -4.59 14.18 -23.27
CA VAL A 300 -3.37 13.34 -23.12
C VAL A 300 -3.56 11.99 -23.81
N ALA A 301 -4.73 11.37 -23.64
CA ALA A 301 -5.08 10.10 -24.29
C ALA A 301 -5.18 10.22 -25.83
N ALA A 302 -5.35 11.44 -26.36
CA ALA A 302 -5.31 11.72 -27.79
C ALA A 302 -3.88 11.73 -28.37
N GLU A 303 -2.83 11.76 -27.55
CA GLU A 303 -1.45 11.58 -28.03
C GLU A 303 -1.19 10.11 -28.41
N ASP A 304 -0.65 9.90 -29.60
CA ASP A 304 -0.33 8.56 -30.10
C ASP A 304 0.62 7.82 -29.15
N GLY A 305 0.25 6.59 -28.81
CA GLY A 305 1.06 5.70 -27.98
C GLY A 305 0.91 5.89 -26.47
N LEU A 306 0.07 6.82 -26.01
CA LEU A 306 -0.28 6.98 -24.60
C LEU A 306 -1.61 6.32 -24.27
N GLU A 307 -1.67 5.71 -23.08
CA GLU A 307 -2.88 5.22 -22.44
C GLU A 307 -3.04 5.93 -21.11
N VAL A 308 -4.25 6.40 -20.83
CA VAL A 308 -4.60 7.02 -19.55
C VAL A 308 -5.60 6.13 -18.82
N ARG A 309 -5.31 5.85 -17.56
CA ARG A 309 -6.21 5.16 -16.63
C ARG A 309 -6.66 6.15 -15.58
N PHE A 310 -7.96 6.33 -15.47
CA PHE A 310 -8.59 7.25 -14.53
C PHE A 310 -9.59 6.48 -13.68
N THR A 311 -9.40 6.51 -12.36
CA THR A 311 -10.27 5.78 -11.42
C THR A 311 -10.68 6.67 -10.26
N GLY A 312 -11.87 6.42 -9.72
CA GLY A 312 -12.52 7.18 -8.66
C GLY A 312 -14.00 7.36 -8.99
N PRO A 313 -14.74 8.14 -8.16
CA PRO A 313 -14.29 8.72 -6.91
C PRO A 313 -14.00 7.66 -5.84
N TRP A 314 -12.92 7.83 -5.09
CA TRP A 314 -12.53 6.98 -3.96
C TRP A 314 -12.56 7.75 -2.65
N PRO A 315 -12.85 7.10 -1.51
CA PRO A 315 -12.57 7.68 -0.20
C PRO A 315 -11.12 8.18 -0.13
N PRO A 316 -10.87 9.36 0.47
CA PRO A 316 -9.59 10.07 0.36
C PRO A 316 -8.49 9.52 1.28
N TYR A 317 -8.05 8.28 1.05
CA TYR A 317 -7.01 7.62 1.84
C TYR A 317 -5.67 8.37 1.83
N THR A 318 -5.26 8.94 0.70
CA THR A 318 -3.99 9.67 0.59
C THR A 318 -4.03 11.03 1.30
N PHE A 319 -5.22 11.62 1.46
CA PHE A 319 -5.40 12.96 2.02
C PHE A 319 -5.93 12.95 3.47
N ALA A 320 -6.33 11.78 3.97
CA ALA A 320 -6.73 11.60 5.35
C ALA A 320 -5.53 11.87 6.29
N PRO A 321 -5.72 12.55 7.42
CA PRO A 321 -4.66 12.75 8.40
C PRO A 321 -4.25 11.43 9.07
N GLU A 322 -3.00 11.36 9.52
CA GLU A 322 -2.59 10.32 10.46
C GLU A 322 -3.22 10.58 11.83
N LEU A 323 -4.05 9.65 12.31
CA LEU A 323 -4.76 9.75 13.59
C LEU A 323 -4.23 8.66 14.53
N GLY A 324 -3.96 9.01 15.80
CA GLY A 324 -3.47 8.04 16.81
C GLY A 324 -1.99 8.12 17.20
N GLY A 325 -1.26 9.18 16.81
CA GLY A 325 0.15 9.40 17.19
C GLY A 325 0.39 9.99 18.59
N GLY A 326 -0.61 10.01 19.47
CA GLY A 326 -0.63 10.86 20.67
C GLY A 326 -0.77 10.12 21.99
N SER A 327 0.13 9.18 22.35
CA SER A 327 0.53 8.90 23.74
C SER A 327 1.54 7.76 23.84
N GLY A 328 2.83 8.12 23.82
CA GLY A 328 3.94 7.21 24.13
C GLY A 328 5.25 7.84 23.74
N GLU A 329 6.05 8.24 24.72
CA GLU A 329 7.47 8.54 24.53
C GLU A 329 8.15 7.44 23.69
N PRO A 330 9.14 7.77 22.84
CA PRO A 330 9.92 6.74 22.17
C PRO A 330 10.68 5.97 23.26
N ASP A 331 10.30 4.71 23.46
CA ASP A 331 11.11 3.75 24.22
C ASP A 331 12.38 3.49 23.40
N ASP A 332 13.42 4.24 23.76
CA ASP A 332 14.81 4.09 23.35
C ASP A 332 15.34 2.73 23.87
N SER A 333 14.79 1.62 23.39
CA SER A 333 15.28 0.29 23.75
C SER A 333 14.94 -0.79 22.72
N GLN A 334 15.23 -0.56 21.44
CA GLN A 334 15.47 -1.67 20.50
C GLN A 334 16.42 -1.32 19.33
N THR A 335 17.58 -0.77 19.66
CA THR A 335 18.77 -0.84 18.78
C THR A 335 19.88 -1.65 19.44
N HIS A 336 19.88 -2.97 19.22
CA HIS A 336 21.03 -3.87 19.32
C HIS A 336 20.83 -4.93 18.21
N GLY A 337 21.71 -5.16 17.22
CA GLY A 337 22.98 -4.55 16.91
C GLY A 337 23.47 -5.08 15.56
N ARG A 338 24.18 -4.24 14.81
CA ARG A 338 25.23 -4.69 13.89
C ARG A 338 26.44 -3.84 14.14
N GLU A 339 27.40 -4.45 14.83
CA GLU A 339 28.74 -3.94 15.08
C GLU A 339 29.38 -3.49 13.77
N GLN A 340 29.75 -2.21 13.72
CA GLN A 340 30.76 -1.70 12.81
C GLN A 340 32.12 -2.27 13.23
N ARG A 341 32.69 -3.18 12.44
CA ARG A 341 34.14 -3.36 12.39
C ARG A 341 34.70 -2.51 11.28
N ARG A 342 35.29 -1.38 11.68
CA ARG A 342 36.25 -0.62 10.88
C ARG A 342 37.63 -1.30 10.92
N GLU A 343 38.16 -1.51 9.73
CA GLU A 343 39.53 -1.16 9.29
C GLU A 343 40.72 -2.02 9.79
N PRO A 344 41.87 -2.02 9.08
CA PRO A 344 42.34 -1.05 8.06
C PRO A 344 42.35 -1.51 6.60
#